data_AF-A0A1I4CG96-F1
#
_entry.id   AF-A0A1I4CG96-F1
#
_cell.length_a   1.000
_cell.length_b   1.000
_cell.length_c   1.000
_cell.angle_alpha   90.00
_cell.angle_beta   90.00
_cell.angle_gamma   90.00
#
_symmetry.space_group_name_H-M   'P 1'
#
loop_
_entity.id
_entity.type
_entity.pdbx_description
1 polymer ?
#
loop_
_entity_poly.entity_id
_entity_poly.type
_entity_poly.pdbx_seq_one_letter_code
_entity_poly.pdbx_strand_id
1 'polypeptide(L)' 'MLDLDPFDALALSLHHNPGVFALLVGSGLSRAADIPTGWDITVELVRRLAATRG' A
#
# COMPACT_ATOMS: atom_id res chain seq x y z
N MET A 1 23.32 3.05 -21.60
CA MET A 1 21.95 2.61 -21.25
C MET A 1 21.15 3.88 -21.02
N LEU A 2 19.93 4.00 -21.56
CA LEU A 2 19.09 5.16 -21.27
C LEU A 2 18.76 5.16 -19.77
N ASP A 3 19.19 6.19 -19.06
CA ASP A 3 18.79 6.42 -17.67
C ASP A 3 17.45 7.15 -17.69
N LEU A 4 16.41 6.50 -17.17
CA LEU A 4 15.06 7.04 -17.07
C LEU A 4 14.70 7.17 -15.59
N ASP A 5 13.92 8.21 -15.26
CA ASP A 5 13.30 8.28 -13.94
C ASP A 5 12.44 7.02 -13.71
N PRO A 6 12.41 6.44 -12.49
CA PRO A 6 11.64 5.24 -12.20
C PRO A 6 10.16 5.31 -12.59
N PHE A 7 9.52 6.47 -12.46
CA PHE A 7 8.11 6.64 -12.84
C PHE A 7 7.91 6.69 -14.35
N ASP A 8 8.84 7.32 -15.08
CA ASP A 8 8.83 7.32 -16.54
C ASP A 8 9.00 5.90 -17.09
N ALA A 9 9.94 5.14 -16.52
CA ALA A 9 10.16 3.74 -16.87
C ALA A 9 8.92 2.87 -16.59
N LEU A 10 8.25 3.08 -15.45
CA LEU A 10 7.01 2.37 -15.10
C LEU A 10 5.87 2.75 -16.06
N ALA A 11 5.66 4.03 -16.34
CA ALA A 11 4.61 4.51 -17.23
C ALA A 11 4.76 3.94 -18.65
N LEU A 12 5.99 3.96 -19.20
CA LEU A 12 6.28 3.36 -20.50
C LEU A 12 6.03 1.85 -20.51
N SER A 13 6.38 1.16 -19.44
CA SER A 13 6.16 -0.29 -19.30
C SER A 13 4.66 -0.62 -19.28
N LEU A 14 3.86 0.13 -18.51
CA LEU A 14 2.40 -0.04 -18.42
C LEU A 14 1.71 0.27 -19.74
N HIS A 15 2.11 1.36 -20.42
CA HIS A 15 1.49 1.78 -21.67
C HIS A 15 1.74 0.78 -22.81
N HIS A 16 2.97 0.25 -22.93
CA HIS A 16 3.35 -0.62 -24.04
C HIS A 16 3.09 -2.11 -23.80
N ASN A 17 2.67 -2.53 -22.60
CA ASN A 17 2.37 -3.93 -22.29
C ASN A 17 0.96 -4.09 -21.69
N PRO A 18 -0.10 -3.76 -22.43
CA PRO A 18 -1.48 -3.88 -21.94
C PRO A 18 -1.82 -5.35 -21.64
N GLY A 19 -2.51 -5.60 -20.53
CA GLY A 19 -2.97 -6.93 -20.13
C GLY A 19 -1.93 -7.84 -19.48
N VAL A 20 -0.68 -7.37 -19.31
CA VAL A 20 0.42 -8.17 -18.73
C VAL A 20 0.50 -8.04 -17.20
N PHE A 21 0.05 -6.91 -16.64
CA PHE A 21 0.19 -6.60 -15.22
C PHE A 21 -1.04 -6.96 -14.39
N ALA A 22 -0.80 -7.44 -13.18
CA ALA A 22 -1.79 -7.54 -12.11
C ALA A 22 -1.27 -6.82 -10.87
N LEU A 23 -2.16 -6.16 -10.12
CA LEU A 23 -1.82 -5.47 -8.87
C LEU A 23 -2.37 -6.26 -7.69
N LEU A 24 -1.48 -6.58 -6.74
CA LEU A 24 -1.86 -7.02 -5.40
C LEU A 24 -1.76 -5.82 -4.47
N VAL A 25 -2.89 -5.41 -3.89
CA VAL A 25 -2.96 -4.26 -2.99
C VAL A 25 -3.50 -4.69 -1.64
N GLY A 26 -2.97 -4.09 -0.57
CA GLY A 26 -3.47 -4.27 0.79
C GLY A 26 -4.33 -3.09 1.24
N SER A 27 -4.83 -3.16 2.47
CA SER A 27 -5.62 -2.08 3.11
C SER A 27 -4.90 -0.71 3.15
N GLY A 28 -3.57 -0.71 3.01
CA GLY A 28 -2.76 0.51 2.92
C GLY A 28 -3.17 1.46 1.80
N LEU A 29 -3.75 0.93 0.70
CA LEU A 29 -4.24 1.74 -0.41
C LEU A 29 -5.33 2.74 0.02
N SER A 30 -6.13 2.39 1.02
CA SER A 30 -7.25 3.21 1.49
C SER A 30 -6.90 4.14 2.65
N ARG A 31 -5.64 4.13 3.13
CA ARG A 31 -5.22 4.93 4.29
C ARG A 31 -5.43 6.42 4.07
N ALA A 32 -5.17 6.92 2.86
CA ALA A 32 -5.36 8.33 2.51
C ALA A 32 -6.84 8.77 2.45
N ALA A 33 -7.77 7.81 2.44
CA ALA A 33 -9.20 8.04 2.57
C ALA A 33 -9.68 7.85 4.03
N ASP A 34 -8.77 7.97 5.00
CA ASP A 34 -9.01 7.80 6.43
C ASP A 34 -9.57 6.41 6.84
N ILE A 35 -9.40 5.40 6.00
CA ILE A 35 -9.73 4.01 6.35
C ILE A 35 -8.52 3.39 7.06
N PRO A 36 -8.66 2.89 8.30
CA PRO A 36 -7.54 2.33 9.05
C PRO A 36 -7.04 1.05 8.39
N THR A 37 -5.72 0.87 8.41
CA THR A 37 -5.09 -0.35 7.91
C THR A 37 -5.16 -1.47 8.94
N GLY A 38 -4.94 -2.72 8.50
CA GLY A 38 -4.79 -3.84 9.43
C GLY A 38 -3.72 -3.60 10.50
N TRP A 39 -2.67 -2.84 10.17
CA TRP A 39 -1.63 -2.45 11.14
C TRP A 39 -2.16 -1.47 12.19
N ASP A 40 -2.87 -0.41 11.78
CA ASP A 40 -3.44 0.56 12.73
C ASP A 40 -4.42 -0.12 13.68
N ILE A 41 -5.26 -1.01 13.14
CA ILE A 41 -6.22 -1.81 13.93
C ILE A 41 -5.47 -2.70 14.92
N THR A 42 -4.41 -3.39 14.49
CA THR A 42 -3.63 -4.27 15.38
C THR A 42 -3.01 -3.51 16.53
N VAL A 43 -2.39 -2.36 16.25
CA VAL A 43 -1.78 -1.50 17.27
C VAL A 43 -2.84 -1.00 18.26
N GLU A 44 -3.99 -0.57 17.77
CA GLU A 44 -5.10 -0.11 18.61
C GLU A 44 -5.64 -1.21 19.51
N LEU A 45 -5.81 -2.43 18.99
CA LEU A 45 -6.26 -3.58 19.79
C LEU A 45 -5.25 -3.93 20.89
N VAL A 46 -3.94 -3.89 20.59
CA VAL A 46 -2.89 -4.11 21.59
C VAL A 46 -2.96 -3.04 22.69
N ARG A 47 -3.15 -1.77 22.33
CA ARG A 47 -3.31 -0.67 23.30
C ARG A 47 -4.51 -0.87 24.21
N ARG A 48 -5.66 -1.24 23.64
CA ARG A 48 -6.88 -1.53 24.43
C ARG A 48 -6.68 -2.69 25.39
N LEU A 49 -6.01 -3.75 24.94
CA LEU A 49 -5.69 -4.90 25.78
C LEU A 49 -4.77 -4.51 26.94
N ALA A 50 -3.73 -3.72 26.67
CA ALA A 50 -2.80 -3.24 27.69
C ALA A 50 -3.53 -2.38 28.75
N ALA A 51 -4.39 -1.46 28.33
CA ALA A 51 -5.17 -0.62 29.24
C ALA A 51 -6.18 -1.40 30.12
N THR A 52 -6.53 -2.63 29.74
CA THR A 52 -7.42 -3.49 30.54
C THR A 52 -6.66 -4.37 31.54
N ARG A 53 -5.35 -4.58 31.32
CA ARG A 53 -4.53 -5.55 32.09
C ARG A 53 -3.42 -4.91 32.95
N GLY A 54 -3.17 -3.61 32.81
CA GLY A 54 -2.28 -2.83 33.68
C GLY A 54 -3.08 -2.10 34.75
#